data_AF-A0A538SYP3-F1
#
_entry.id   AF-A0A538SYP3-F1
#
_cell.length_a   1.000
_cell.length_b   1.000
_cell.length_c   1.000
_cell.angle_alpha   90.00
_cell.angle_beta   90.00
_cell.angle_gamma   90.00
#
_symmetry.space_group_name_H-M   'P 1'
#
loop_
_entity.id
_entity.type
_entity.pdbx_description
1 polymer ?
#
loop_
_entity_poly.entity_id
_entity_poly.type
_entity_poly.pdbx_seq_one_letter_code
_entity_poly.pdbx_strand_id
1 'polypeptide(L)'
;MVPVPRPVRRGHEVGFITALRLSFYPDVDFGFQGGLKRLDYPDAGLNALRLGADFKVAAARVRSGSPVDLAFGAGLGVDTGDNLSVLTMGPNAIASRAYPAGTSGVIEPYASLGLAYASINTATKDDTGIQWPFRLGAEYRFSPDLRFMMEVREAWGVHYGDQGAFSIGTTFGF
;
A
#
# COMPACT_ATOMS: atom_id res chain seq x y z
N MET A 1 19.45 -21.07 32.93
CA MET A 1 18.79 -19.75 32.91
C MET A 1 18.36 -19.51 31.47
N VAL A 2 17.06 -19.59 31.17
CA VAL A 2 16.54 -19.45 29.80
C VAL A 2 16.37 -17.95 29.53
N PRO A 3 16.93 -17.39 28.43
CA PRO A 3 16.72 -15.99 28.10
C PRO A 3 15.23 -15.78 27.82
N VAL A 4 14.59 -14.92 28.60
CA VAL A 4 13.21 -14.48 28.33
C VAL A 4 13.26 -13.54 27.13
N PRO A 5 12.53 -13.82 26.03
CA PRO A 5 12.43 -12.89 24.90
C PRO A 5 11.86 -11.57 25.41
N ARG A 6 12.59 -10.46 25.24
CA ARG A 6 12.04 -9.15 25.56
C ARG A 6 10.92 -8.83 24.57
N PRO A 7 9.79 -8.26 25.02
CA PRO A 7 8.81 -7.73 24.11
C PRO A 7 9.46 -6.61 23.28
N VAL A 8 9.49 -6.79 21.96
CA VAL A 8 9.89 -5.74 21.02
C VAL A 8 8.88 -4.61 21.20
N ARG A 9 9.34 -3.46 21.70
CA ARG A 9 8.52 -2.24 21.74
C ARG A 9 8.24 -1.86 20.28
N ARG A 10 6.98 -1.94 19.85
CA ARG A 10 6.55 -1.38 18.57
C ARG A 10 6.71 0.13 18.65
N GLY A 11 7.66 0.69 17.88
CA GLY A 11 7.58 2.09 17.49
C GLY A 11 6.29 2.32 16.70
N HIS A 12 5.88 3.58 16.59
CA HIS A 12 4.90 4.00 15.59
C HIS A 12 5.64 4.98 14.69
N GLU A 13 6.35 4.46 13.70
CA GLU A 13 7.05 5.27 12.72
C GLU A 13 6.11 5.58 11.55
N VAL A 14 6.20 6.80 11.01
CA VAL A 14 5.35 7.26 9.89
C VAL A 14 6.23 7.54 8.67
N GLY A 15 6.03 6.79 7.59
CA GLY A 15 6.69 7.01 6.30
C GLY A 15 5.90 7.96 5.38
N PHE A 16 6.60 8.64 4.47
CA PHE A 16 5.96 9.47 3.43
C PHE A 16 6.22 8.89 2.04
N ILE A 17 5.15 8.56 1.33
CA ILE A 17 5.19 7.92 0.02
C ILE A 17 4.48 8.81 -1.00
N THR A 18 5.05 8.93 -2.18
CA THR A 18 4.39 9.51 -3.35
C THR A 18 3.91 8.39 -4.27
N ALA A 19 2.77 8.60 -4.93
CA ALA A 19 2.20 7.62 -5.86
C ALA A 19 1.83 8.26 -7.20
N LEU A 20 2.06 7.51 -8.27
CA LEU A 20 1.64 7.81 -9.62
C LEU A 20 0.85 6.61 -10.13
N ARG A 21 -0.39 6.82 -10.60
CA ARG A 21 -1.22 5.77 -11.20
C ARG A 21 -1.56 6.11 -12.64
N LEU A 22 -1.61 5.08 -13.48
CA LEU A 22 -2.00 5.11 -14.88
C LEU A 22 -3.19 4.17 -15.05
N SER A 23 -4.31 4.68 -15.54
CA SER A 23 -5.53 3.91 -15.80
C SER A 23 -5.64 3.65 -17.29
N PHE A 24 -5.64 2.38 -17.71
CA PHE A 24 -5.72 1.95 -19.11
C PHE A 24 -6.97 1.11 -19.31
N TYR A 25 -7.73 1.36 -20.39
CA TYR A 25 -8.96 0.61 -20.69
C TYR A 25 -9.97 0.63 -19.50
N PRO A 26 -11.19 0.11 -19.65
CA PRO A 26 -12.07 -0.03 -18.49
C PRO A 26 -11.42 -0.98 -17.46
N ASP A 27 -11.22 -0.46 -16.25
CA ASP A 27 -10.93 -1.24 -15.04
C ASP A 27 -9.53 -1.89 -14.93
N VAL A 28 -8.51 -1.35 -15.60
CA VAL A 28 -7.11 -1.73 -15.36
C VAL A 28 -6.29 -0.51 -14.93
N ASP A 29 -5.81 -0.52 -13.69
CA ASP A 29 -4.97 0.54 -13.14
C ASP A 29 -3.57 -0.01 -12.83
N PHE A 30 -2.52 0.70 -13.24
CA PHE A 30 -1.13 0.47 -12.84
C PHE A 30 -0.65 1.60 -11.95
N GLY A 31 -0.24 1.28 -10.74
CA GLY A 31 0.37 2.20 -9.79
C GLY A 31 1.87 2.01 -9.69
N PHE A 32 2.55 3.12 -9.50
CA PHE A 32 3.94 3.23 -9.11
C PHE A 32 3.98 4.05 -7.83
N GLN A 33 4.81 3.67 -6.89
CA GLN A 33 4.96 4.37 -5.62
C GLN A 33 6.42 4.42 -5.22
N GLY A 34 6.81 5.56 -4.67
CA GLY A 34 8.18 5.82 -4.25
C GLY A 34 8.21 6.78 -3.07
N GLY A 35 9.09 6.54 -2.11
CA GLY A 35 9.22 7.45 -0.98
C GLY A 35 10.21 6.99 0.07
N LEU A 36 10.35 7.80 1.11
CA LEU A 36 11.21 7.50 2.24
C LEU A 36 10.35 7.00 3.39
N LYS A 37 10.81 5.92 4.01
CA LYS A 37 10.20 5.38 5.21
C LYS A 37 11.26 5.00 6.22
N ARG A 38 10.82 4.78 7.44
CA ARG A 38 11.67 4.28 8.50
C ARG A 38 11.25 2.84 8.83
N LEU A 39 12.26 1.98 8.97
CA LEU A 39 12.10 0.57 9.28
C LEU A 39 12.68 0.30 10.66
N ASP A 40 11.83 -0.20 11.55
CA ASP A 40 12.26 -0.79 12.81
C ASP A 40 12.73 -2.23 12.56
N TYR A 41 14.06 -2.41 12.47
CA TYR A 41 14.73 -3.71 12.50
C TYR A 41 15.55 -3.79 13.80
N PRO A 42 15.59 -4.92 14.54
CA PRO A 42 15.89 -4.96 15.97
C PRO A 42 17.01 -4.01 16.42
N ASP A 43 16.60 -2.99 17.16
CA ASP A 43 17.41 -1.95 17.82
C ASP A 43 18.08 -0.89 16.90
N ALA A 44 17.75 -0.83 15.61
CA ALA A 44 18.17 0.25 14.71
C ALA A 44 16.99 0.79 13.88
N GLY A 45 16.65 2.06 14.09
CA GLY A 45 15.76 2.79 13.18
C GLY A 45 16.50 3.09 11.89
N LEU A 46 16.19 2.37 10.82
CA LEU A 46 16.85 2.50 9.52
C LEU A 46 15.98 3.32 8.58
N ASN A 47 16.58 4.29 7.89
CA ASN A 47 15.92 4.94 6.77
C ASN A 47 15.98 4.01 5.56
N ALA A 48 14.86 3.85 4.88
CA ALA A 48 14.75 3.04 3.68
C ALA A 48 14.05 3.83 2.57
N LEU A 49 14.57 3.66 1.35
CA LEU A 49 13.88 4.05 0.14
C LEU A 49 12.91 2.93 -0.24
N ARG A 50 11.64 3.26 -0.32
CA ARG A 50 10.61 2.39 -0.88
C ARG A 50 10.44 2.67 -2.35
N LEU A 51 10.43 1.61 -3.15
CA LEU A 51 9.93 1.60 -4.51
C LEU A 51 8.91 0.48 -4.64
N GLY A 52 7.81 0.71 -5.34
CA GLY A 52 6.82 -0.33 -5.58
C GLY A 52 5.99 -0.06 -6.80
N ALA A 53 5.34 -1.12 -7.25
CA ALA A 53 4.32 -1.06 -8.27
C ALA A 53 3.13 -1.91 -7.83
N ASP A 54 1.94 -1.47 -8.17
CA ASP A 54 0.72 -2.26 -8.00
C ASP A 54 -0.05 -2.28 -9.30
N PHE A 55 -0.81 -3.34 -9.50
CA PHE A 55 -1.81 -3.36 -10.55
C PHE A 55 -3.15 -3.76 -9.94
N LYS A 56 -4.21 -3.18 -10.48
CA LYS A 56 -5.59 -3.44 -10.12
C LYS A 56 -6.31 -3.81 -11.41
N VAL A 57 -7.04 -4.92 -11.39
CA VAL A 57 -7.80 -5.44 -12.51
C VAL A 57 -9.22 -5.73 -12.03
N ALA A 58 -10.19 -5.37 -12.88
CA ALA A 58 -11.61 -5.68 -12.72
C ALA A 58 -12.25 -5.04 -11.49
N ALA A 59 -12.85 -3.86 -11.65
CA ALA A 59 -13.82 -3.31 -10.72
C ALA A 59 -15.20 -3.89 -11.05
N ALA A 60 -15.56 -5.00 -10.43
CA ALA A 60 -16.89 -5.56 -10.57
C ALA A 60 -17.83 -4.89 -9.57
N ARG A 61 -18.95 -4.34 -10.05
CA ARG A 61 -20.12 -4.12 -9.19
C ARG A 61 -20.60 -5.49 -8.72
N VAL A 62 -20.53 -5.74 -7.41
CA VAL A 62 -20.87 -7.03 -6.79
C VAL A 62 -22.22 -7.56 -7.27
N ARG A 63 -23.18 -6.66 -7.51
CA ARG A 63 -24.48 -6.90 -8.14
C ARG A 63 -24.95 -5.63 -8.87
N SER A 64 -25.86 -5.78 -9.84
CA SER A 64 -26.65 -4.65 -10.35
C SER A 64 -27.38 -3.99 -9.17
N GLY A 65 -27.08 -2.72 -8.89
CA GLY A 65 -27.62 -1.99 -7.73
C GLY A 65 -26.79 -2.06 -6.44
N SER A 66 -25.64 -2.75 -6.43
CA SER A 66 -24.71 -2.68 -5.29
C SER A 66 -24.19 -1.24 -5.11
N PRO A 67 -24.21 -0.68 -3.89
CA PRO A 67 -23.64 0.64 -3.63
C PRO A 67 -22.10 0.63 -3.56
N VAL A 68 -21.47 -0.55 -3.61
CA VAL A 68 -20.03 -0.74 -3.46
C VAL A 68 -19.47 -1.48 -4.66
N ASP A 69 -18.34 -0.98 -5.15
CA ASP A 69 -17.51 -1.57 -6.18
C ASP A 69 -16.40 -2.40 -5.53
N LEU A 70 -16.14 -3.60 -6.06
CA LEU A 70 -15.04 -4.44 -5.61
C LEU A 70 -14.03 -4.61 -6.74
N ALA A 71 -12.75 -4.45 -6.41
CA ALA A 71 -11.66 -4.72 -7.31
C ALA A 71 -10.63 -5.66 -6.69
N PHE A 72 -9.88 -6.34 -7.55
CA PHE A 72 -8.77 -7.20 -7.15
C PHE A 72 -7.49 -6.72 -7.79
N GLY A 73 -6.38 -6.96 -7.13
CA GLY A 73 -5.08 -6.55 -7.62
C GLY A 73 -3.96 -7.35 -7.00
N ALA A 74 -2.74 -7.00 -7.39
CA ALA A 74 -1.56 -7.44 -6.69
C ALA A 74 -0.53 -6.31 -6.65
N GLY A 75 0.32 -6.35 -5.65
CA GLY A 75 1.40 -5.39 -5.48
C GLY A 75 2.75 -6.08 -5.40
N LEU A 76 3.77 -5.35 -5.81
CA LEU A 76 5.19 -5.62 -5.60
C LEU A 76 5.81 -4.38 -4.95
N GLY A 77 6.63 -4.59 -3.92
CA GLY A 77 7.37 -3.53 -3.26
C GLY A 77 8.77 -4.00 -2.93
N VAL A 78 9.72 -3.09 -3.04
CA VAL A 78 11.08 -3.27 -2.57
C VAL A 78 11.43 -2.07 -1.70
N ASP A 79 11.82 -2.35 -0.47
CA ASP A 79 12.39 -1.35 0.43
C ASP A 79 13.88 -1.62 0.55
N THR A 80 14.70 -0.62 0.24
CA THR A 80 16.17 -0.72 0.31
C THR A 80 16.72 0.32 1.27
N GLY A 81 17.62 -0.10 2.15
CA GLY A 81 18.40 0.73 3.05
C GLY A 81 19.85 0.25 3.11
N ASP A 82 20.66 0.85 3.99
CA ASP A 82 22.12 0.67 4.00
C ASP A 82 22.59 -0.79 4.09
N ASN A 83 21.87 -1.65 4.81
CA ASN A 83 22.21 -3.07 4.99
C ASN A 83 20.96 -3.98 5.01
N LEU A 84 19.89 -3.52 4.37
CA LEU A 84 18.57 -4.15 4.45
C LEU A 84 17.85 -4.01 3.12
N SER A 85 17.34 -5.12 2.61
CA SER A 85 16.39 -5.15 1.50
C SER A 85 15.16 -5.96 1.91
N VAL A 86 13.97 -5.40 1.73
CA VAL A 86 12.69 -6.09 1.95
C VAL A 86 11.93 -6.13 0.64
N LEU A 87 11.67 -7.35 0.17
CA LEU A 87 10.80 -7.61 -0.97
C LEU A 87 9.42 -8.00 -0.44
N THR A 88 8.38 -7.31 -0.87
CA THR A 88 6.98 -7.62 -0.53
C THR A 88 6.18 -7.84 -1.80
N MET A 89 5.40 -8.92 -1.85
CA MET A 89 4.49 -9.15 -2.97
C MET A 89 3.24 -9.90 -2.54
N GLY A 90 2.12 -9.63 -3.21
CA GLY A 90 0.93 -10.44 -3.03
C GLY A 90 -0.37 -9.79 -3.51
N PRO A 91 -1.46 -10.57 -3.49
CA PRO A 91 -2.77 -10.09 -3.90
C PRO A 91 -3.38 -9.12 -2.89
N ASN A 92 -4.31 -8.31 -3.39
CA ASN A 92 -5.18 -7.47 -2.58
C ASN A 92 -6.60 -7.41 -3.15
N ALA A 93 -7.54 -7.10 -2.27
CA ALA A 93 -8.90 -6.73 -2.60
C ALA A 93 -9.12 -5.28 -2.20
N ILE A 94 -9.94 -4.57 -2.98
CA ILE A 94 -10.26 -3.16 -2.80
C ILE A 94 -11.77 -3.02 -2.85
N ALA A 95 -12.34 -2.30 -1.89
CA ALA A 95 -13.74 -1.89 -1.90
C ALA A 95 -13.81 -0.37 -1.98
N SER A 96 -14.57 0.17 -2.92
CA SER A 96 -14.75 1.61 -3.10
C SER A 96 -16.20 1.99 -3.32
N ARG A 97 -16.49 3.28 -3.14
CA ARG A 97 -17.80 3.85 -3.44
C ARG A 97 -17.67 5.30 -3.88
N ALA A 98 -18.18 5.60 -5.07
CA ALA A 98 -18.21 6.96 -5.60
C ALA A 98 -19.34 7.80 -4.97
N TYR A 99 -19.01 9.02 -4.58
CA TYR A 99 -19.95 10.05 -4.11
C TYR A 99 -19.78 11.33 -4.95
N PRO A 100 -20.87 11.98 -5.38
CA PRO A 100 -20.78 13.29 -6.00
C PRO A 100 -20.12 14.30 -5.05
N ALA A 101 -19.22 15.13 -5.58
CA ALA A 101 -18.51 16.15 -4.82
C ALA A 101 -18.49 17.47 -5.61
N GLY A 102 -19.37 18.40 -5.20
CA GLY A 102 -19.57 19.68 -5.91
C GLY A 102 -20.41 19.53 -7.18
N THR A 103 -20.19 20.40 -8.15
CA THR A 103 -20.96 20.45 -9.41
C THR A 103 -20.48 19.47 -10.48
N SER A 104 -19.22 19.05 -10.47
CA SER A 104 -18.66 18.14 -11.49
C SER A 104 -17.67 17.10 -10.95
N GLY A 105 -17.33 17.13 -9.66
CA GLY A 105 -16.35 16.22 -9.08
C GLY A 105 -16.97 14.95 -8.51
N VAL A 106 -16.13 13.93 -8.33
CA VAL A 106 -16.49 12.70 -7.60
C VAL A 106 -15.41 12.43 -6.57
N ILE A 107 -15.81 12.15 -5.33
CA ILE A 107 -14.93 11.58 -4.31
C ILE A 107 -15.21 10.10 -4.16
N GLU A 108 -14.16 9.28 -4.19
CA GLU A 108 -14.24 7.83 -4.14
C GLU A 108 -13.36 7.33 -2.98
N PRO A 109 -13.89 7.32 -1.74
CA PRO A 109 -13.26 6.63 -0.63
C PRO A 109 -13.14 5.13 -0.94
N TYR A 110 -12.05 4.54 -0.47
CA TYR A 110 -11.79 3.12 -0.63
C TYR A 110 -11.03 2.53 0.55
N ALA A 111 -11.19 1.23 0.72
CA ALA A 111 -10.43 0.41 1.66
C ALA A 111 -9.83 -0.78 0.91
N SER A 112 -8.62 -1.17 1.28
CA SER A 112 -7.95 -2.34 0.70
C SER A 112 -7.38 -3.23 1.79
N LEU A 113 -7.52 -4.54 1.58
CA LEU A 113 -6.87 -5.56 2.40
C LEU A 113 -6.12 -6.51 1.46
N GLY A 114 -4.91 -6.86 1.82
CA GLY A 114 -4.11 -7.83 1.08
C GLY A 114 -3.54 -8.92 1.95
N LEU A 115 -2.95 -9.89 1.25
CA LEU A 115 -2.09 -10.92 1.80
C LEU A 115 -0.77 -10.80 1.06
N ALA A 116 0.31 -10.57 1.79
CA ALA A 116 1.62 -10.38 1.19
C ALA A 116 2.65 -11.35 1.77
N TYR A 117 3.44 -11.94 0.87
CA TYR A 117 4.69 -12.56 1.20
C TYR A 117 5.76 -11.47 1.31
N ALA A 118 6.56 -11.52 2.37
CA ALA A 118 7.69 -10.63 2.57
C ALA A 118 8.97 -11.45 2.73
N SER A 119 10.01 -11.11 1.98
CA SER A 119 11.35 -11.64 2.13
C SER A 119 12.27 -10.50 2.54
N ILE A 120 12.99 -10.69 3.63
CA ILE A 120 13.96 -9.75 4.15
C ILE A 120 15.35 -10.35 3.98
N ASN A 121 16.22 -9.58 3.36
CA ASN A 121 17.62 -9.89 3.20
C ASN A 121 18.42 -8.82 3.95
N THR A 122 19.21 -9.26 4.92
CA THR A 122 20.15 -8.40 5.65
C THR A 122 21.56 -8.95 5.47
N ALA A 123 22.56 -8.14 5.78
CA ALA A 123 23.96 -8.56 5.69
C ALA A 123 24.29 -9.84 6.51
N THR A 124 23.47 -10.20 7.50
CA THR A 124 23.73 -11.30 8.43
C THR A 124 22.68 -12.40 8.47
N LYS A 125 21.47 -12.16 7.92
CA LYS A 125 20.35 -13.09 7.99
C LYS A 125 19.33 -12.87 6.88
N ASP A 126 18.83 -13.96 6.33
CA ASP A 126 17.62 -14.00 5.52
C ASP A 126 16.43 -14.48 6.36
N ASP A 127 15.28 -13.84 6.20
CA ASP A 127 14.04 -14.23 6.86
C ASP A 127 12.86 -14.05 5.90
N THR A 128 11.77 -14.76 6.15
CA THR A 128 10.57 -14.68 5.31
C THR A 128 9.33 -14.71 6.19
N GLY A 129 8.32 -13.92 5.82
CA GLY A 129 7.13 -13.74 6.62
C GLY A 129 5.89 -13.48 5.78
N ILE A 130 4.74 -13.56 6.44
CA ILE A 130 3.45 -13.20 5.89
C ILE A 130 2.98 -11.92 6.55
N GLN A 131 2.50 -10.99 5.72
CA GLN A 131 1.95 -9.70 6.10
C GLN A 131 0.53 -9.54 5.57
N TRP A 132 -0.23 -8.72 6.28
CA TRP A 132 -1.60 -8.33 6.00
C TRP A 132 -1.62 -6.82 5.80
N PRO A 133 -1.26 -6.34 4.59
CA PRO A 133 -1.31 -4.92 4.29
C PRO A 133 -2.77 -4.45 4.25
N PHE A 134 -3.00 -3.32 4.90
CA PHE A 134 -4.27 -2.61 4.94
C PHE A 134 -4.06 -1.18 4.44
N ARG A 135 -5.01 -0.68 3.63
CA ARG A 135 -4.97 0.68 3.11
C ARG A 135 -6.35 1.32 3.25
N LEU A 136 -6.37 2.59 3.62
CA LEU A 136 -7.55 3.45 3.62
C LEU A 136 -7.23 4.71 2.85
N GLY A 137 -8.02 5.02 1.85
CA GLY A 137 -7.77 6.20 1.03
C GLY A 137 -9.03 6.78 0.42
N ALA A 138 -8.82 7.86 -0.31
CA ALA A 138 -9.85 8.47 -1.14
C ALA A 138 -9.21 9.02 -2.41
N GLU A 139 -9.91 8.85 -3.54
CA GLU A 139 -9.58 9.51 -4.79
C GLU A 139 -10.57 10.64 -5.06
N TYR A 140 -10.07 11.83 -5.41
CA TYR A 140 -10.88 12.94 -5.90
C TYR A 140 -10.69 13.07 -7.41
N ARG A 141 -11.76 12.85 -8.16
CA ARG A 141 -11.81 12.96 -9.61
C ARG A 141 -12.22 14.38 -9.98
N PHE A 142 -11.26 15.15 -10.47
CA PHE A 142 -11.48 16.52 -10.95
C PHE A 142 -11.97 16.53 -12.40
N SER A 143 -11.43 15.63 -13.22
CA SER A 143 -11.82 15.42 -14.62
C SER A 143 -11.78 13.92 -14.95
N PRO A 144 -12.27 13.48 -16.13
CA PRO A 144 -12.13 12.09 -16.55
C PRO A 144 -10.67 11.59 -16.51
N ASP A 145 -9.72 12.48 -16.80
CA ASP A 145 -8.31 12.14 -17.05
C ASP A 145 -7.40 12.42 -15.85
N LEU A 146 -7.86 13.16 -14.84
CA LEU A 146 -7.05 13.55 -13.69
C LEU A 146 -7.77 13.30 -12.37
N ARG A 147 -7.11 12.51 -11.50
CA ARG A 147 -7.55 12.25 -10.12
C ARG A 147 -6.41 12.49 -9.15
N PHE A 148 -6.76 12.96 -7.96
CA PHE A 148 -5.84 13.08 -6.83
C PHE A 148 -6.16 12.00 -5.82
N MET A 149 -5.14 11.36 -5.24
CA MET A 149 -5.31 10.33 -4.22
C MET A 149 -4.63 10.72 -2.93
N MET A 150 -5.23 10.31 -1.82
CA MET A 150 -4.64 10.31 -0.50
C MET A 150 -4.91 8.95 0.15
N GLU A 151 -3.90 8.37 0.79
CA GLU A 151 -4.01 7.02 1.36
C GLU A 151 -3.10 6.85 2.57
N VAL A 152 -3.66 6.26 3.62
CA VAL A 152 -2.96 5.75 4.79
C VAL A 152 -2.79 4.24 4.61
N ARG A 153 -1.62 3.73 4.99
CA ARG A 153 -1.25 2.32 4.87
C ARG A 153 -0.71 1.82 6.18
N GLU A 154 -1.00 0.57 6.47
CA GLU A 154 -0.51 -0.15 7.64
C GLU A 154 -0.28 -1.60 7.22
N ALA A 155 0.72 -2.28 7.77
CA ALA A 155 0.88 -3.71 7.55
C ALA A 155 1.01 -4.45 8.89
N TRP A 156 0.17 -5.46 9.08
CA TRP A 156 0.26 -6.33 10.25
C TRP A 156 0.85 -7.66 9.85
N GLY A 157 1.75 -8.22 10.66
CA GLY A 157 2.36 -9.49 10.28
C GLY A 157 3.35 -9.99 11.31
N VAL A 158 3.89 -11.16 11.01
CA VAL A 158 4.90 -11.78 11.85
C VAL A 158 6.26 -11.31 11.36
N HIS A 159 7.01 -10.71 12.30
CA HIS A 159 8.42 -10.31 12.23
C HIS A 159 8.84 -9.03 11.52
N TYR A 160 8.19 -8.53 10.47
CA TYR A 160 8.60 -7.26 9.84
C TYR A 160 7.38 -6.60 9.18
N GLY A 161 7.29 -5.28 9.15
CA GLY A 161 6.14 -4.60 8.54
C GLY A 161 6.24 -3.09 8.59
N ASP A 162 5.62 -2.44 7.59
CA ASP A 162 5.31 -1.00 7.62
C ASP A 162 4.58 -0.69 8.94
N GLN A 163 5.24 0.12 9.76
CA GLN A 163 4.55 0.97 10.71
C GLN A 163 4.09 2.17 9.88
N GLY A 164 2.78 2.42 9.81
CA GLY A 164 2.11 3.59 9.21
C GLY A 164 2.81 4.29 8.04
N ALA A 165 2.26 4.24 6.83
CA ALA A 165 2.67 5.17 5.78
C ALA A 165 1.51 6.08 5.37
N PHE A 166 1.83 7.35 5.15
CA PHE A 166 0.93 8.27 4.47
C PHE A 166 1.41 8.47 3.04
N SER A 167 0.47 8.49 2.11
CA SER A 167 0.76 8.71 0.71
C SER A 167 -0.20 9.67 0.04
N ILE A 168 0.35 10.44 -0.88
CA ILE A 168 -0.40 11.29 -1.81
C ILE A 168 0.03 10.97 -3.23
N GLY A 169 -0.87 11.12 -4.17
CA GLY A 169 -0.58 10.81 -5.54
C GLY A 169 -1.54 11.38 -6.55
N THR A 170 -1.25 11.07 -7.81
CA THR A 170 -2.09 11.45 -8.94
C THR A 170 -2.34 10.24 -9.83
N THR A 171 -3.54 10.17 -10.39
CA THR A 171 -3.94 9.13 -11.35
C THR A 171 -4.28 9.81 -12.68
N PHE A 172 -3.67 9.33 -13.76
CA PHE A 172 -3.95 9.76 -15.12
C PHE A 172 -4.77 8.71 -15.88
N GLY A 173 -5.86 9.13 -16.51
CA GLY A 173 -6.66 8.30 -17.42
C GLY A 173 -6.19 8.46 -18.86
N PHE A 174 -6.13 7.34 -19.61
CA PHE A 174 -5.81 7.30 -21.04
C PHE A 174 -6.83 6.48 -21.83
#